data_AF-A0A0F9CZW0-F1
#
_entry.id   AF-A0A0F9CZW0-F1
#
_cell.length_a   1.000
_cell.length_b   1.000
_cell.length_c   1.000
_cell.angle_alpha   90.00
_cell.angle_beta   90.00
_cell.angle_gamma   90.00
#
_symmetry.space_group_name_H-M   'P 1'
#
loop_
_entity.id
_entity.type
_entity.pdbx_description
1 polymer ?
#
loop_
_entity_poly.entity_id
_entity_poly.type
_entity_poly.pdbx_seq_one_letter_code
_entity_poly.pdbx_strand_id
1 'polypeptide(L)'
;MLLETALIQYLKTLEKKGAGLPIYLYFSFINMRGYTISLRPYQGSFISTDSDSAKKNEVFLPRIKLDSFGINFEKELKSSFDIFWNVFNQPSSRNYDDNGNFINNLFER
;
A
#
# COMPACT_ATOMS: atom_id res chain seq x y z
N MET A 1 5.00 -5.46 2.96
CA MET A 1 5.01 -6.64 3.86
C MET A 1 4.20 -6.44 5.14
N LEU A 2 4.44 -5.43 6.00
CA LEU A 2 3.72 -5.34 7.29
C LEU A 2 2.20 -5.10 7.18
N LEU A 3 1.75 -4.22 6.28
CA LEU A 3 0.32 -3.88 6.15
C LEU A 3 -0.51 -5.04 5.60
N GLU A 4 0.01 -5.72 4.58
CA GLU A 4 -0.64 -6.86 3.92
C GLU A 4 -0.83 -8.03 4.88
N THR A 5 0.25 -8.46 5.55
CA THR A 5 0.19 -9.55 6.52
C THR A 5 -0.77 -9.23 7.67
N ALA A 6 -0.74 -7.99 8.17
CA ALA A 6 -1.66 -7.54 9.21
C ALA A 6 -3.12 -7.58 8.74
N LEU A 7 -3.38 -7.16 7.50
CA LEU A 7 -4.73 -7.17 6.93
C LEU A 7 -5.25 -8.59 6.70
N ILE A 8 -4.43 -9.50 6.19
CA ILE A 8 -4.77 -10.92 6.04
C ILE A 8 -5.14 -11.53 7.38
N GLN A 9 -4.32 -11.32 8.42
CA GLN A 9 -4.58 -11.84 9.76
C GLN A 9 -5.86 -11.24 10.36
N TYR A 10 -6.09 -9.95 10.13
CA TYR A 10 -7.30 -9.27 10.57
C TYR A 10 -8.55 -9.88 9.93
N LEU A 11 -8.54 -10.07 8.60
CA LEU A 11 -9.69 -10.62 7.89
C LEU A 11 -9.96 -12.08 8.25
N LYS A 12 -8.92 -12.89 8.44
CA LYS A 12 -9.07 -14.26 8.98
C LYS A 12 -9.69 -14.27 10.37
N THR A 13 -9.35 -13.28 11.20
CA THR A 13 -9.95 -13.15 12.53
C THR A 13 -11.42 -12.76 12.44
N LEU A 14 -11.76 -11.81 11.56
CA LEU A 14 -13.14 -11.41 11.32
C LEU A 14 -14.01 -12.56 10.79
N GLU A 15 -13.49 -13.34 9.84
CA GLU A 15 -14.17 -14.53 9.31
C GLU A 15 -14.49 -15.53 10.42
N LYS A 16 -13.50 -15.85 11.26
CA LYS A 16 -13.69 -16.76 12.41
C LYS A 16 -14.68 -16.24 13.45
N LYS A 17 -14.83 -14.92 13.55
CA LYS A 17 -15.80 -14.27 14.45
C LYS A 17 -17.20 -14.14 13.84
N GLY A 18 -17.40 -14.59 12.60
CA GLY A 18 -18.68 -14.52 11.92
C GLY A 18 -19.05 -13.11 11.46
N ALA A 19 -18.07 -12.26 11.14
CA ALA A 19 -18.33 -10.95 10.58
C ALA A 19 -19.11 -11.07 9.26
N GLY A 20 -20.13 -10.25 9.09
CA GLY A 20 -20.92 -10.19 7.86
C GLY A 20 -20.18 -9.50 6.72
N LEU A 21 -20.49 -9.89 5.49
CA LEU A 21 -20.06 -9.23 4.27
C LEU A 21 -21.17 -8.28 3.77
N PRO A 22 -20.83 -7.20 3.04
CA PRO A 22 -19.48 -6.78 2.67
C PRO A 22 -18.74 -6.06 3.80
N ILE A 23 -17.41 -6.15 3.79
CA ILE A 23 -16.54 -5.37 4.68
C ILE A 23 -16.06 -4.13 3.93
N TYR A 24 -16.13 -2.96 4.56
CA TYR A 24 -15.57 -1.73 4.01
C TYR A 24 -14.33 -1.33 4.80
N LEU A 25 -13.20 -1.17 4.10
CA LEU A 25 -11.96 -0.72 4.68
C LEU A 25 -11.69 0.72 4.27
N TYR A 26 -11.28 1.52 5.25
CA TYR A 26 -10.84 2.90 5.08
C TYR A 26 -9.47 3.03 5.72
N PHE A 27 -8.49 3.47 4.94
CA PHE A 27 -7.14 3.74 5.44
C PHE A 27 -6.82 5.21 5.31
N SER A 28 -6.23 5.77 6.35
CA SER A 28 -5.76 7.14 6.36
C SER A 28 -4.38 7.22 7.00
N PHE A 29 -3.51 8.03 6.41
CA PHE A 29 -2.26 8.44 7.03
C PHE A 29 -2.42 9.88 7.50
N ILE A 30 -2.12 10.14 8.77
CA ILE A 30 -2.22 11.45 9.41
C ILE A 30 -0.83 11.92 9.85
N ASN A 31 -0.66 13.23 9.99
CA ASN A 31 0.62 13.87 10.33
C ASN A 31 1.79 13.50 9.40
N MET A 32 1.50 13.32 8.11
CA MET A 32 2.46 12.86 7.10
C MET A 32 3.43 13.93 6.61
N ARG A 33 3.20 15.22 6.89
CA ARG A 33 4.04 16.27 6.32
C ARG A 33 5.50 16.15 6.80
N GLY A 34 6.42 16.23 5.85
CA GLY A 34 7.86 16.12 6.11
C GLY A 34 8.38 14.68 6.17
N TYR A 35 7.50 13.68 6.14
CA TYR A 35 7.94 12.28 6.00
C TYR A 35 8.51 12.03 4.61
N THR A 36 9.45 11.10 4.50
CA THR A 36 10.04 10.63 3.23
C THR A 36 9.91 9.12 3.12
N ILE A 37 9.90 8.60 1.89
CA ILE A 37 10.04 7.17 1.61
C ILE A 37 11.50 6.89 1.30
N SER A 38 12.11 5.99 2.07
CA SER A 38 13.42 5.46 1.71
C SER A 38 13.26 4.44 0.58
N LEU A 39 13.79 4.78 -0.58
CA LEU A 39 13.88 3.88 -1.72
C LEU A 39 15.25 3.22 -1.67
N ARG A 40 15.30 1.89 -1.51
CA ARG A 40 16.58 1.18 -1.69
C ARG A 40 17.03 1.41 -3.15
N PRO A 41 18.27 1.85 -3.40
CA PRO A 41 18.75 2.04 -4.75
C PRO A 41 18.74 0.71 -5.49
N TYR A 42 18.12 0.69 -6.68
CA TYR A 42 18.22 -0.41 -7.62
C TYR A 42 19.70 -0.54 -8.02
N GLN A 43 20.28 -1.73 -7.82
CA GLN A 43 21.63 -2.16 -8.17
C GLN A 43 22.61 -1.07 -8.67
N GLY A 44 23.45 -0.56 -7.77
CA GLY A 44 24.72 0.08 -8.14
C GLY A 44 24.71 1.57 -8.46
N SER A 45 23.56 2.26 -8.44
CA SER A 45 23.56 3.74 -8.52
C SER A 45 23.42 4.36 -7.13
N PHE A 46 24.41 5.19 -6.74
CA PHE A 46 24.38 6.08 -5.58
C PHE A 46 23.45 7.28 -5.81
N ILE A 47 22.32 7.09 -6.50
CA ILE A 47 21.33 8.13 -6.62
C ILE A 47 20.28 7.84 -5.56
N SER A 48 20.49 8.41 -4.38
CA SER A 48 19.40 8.72 -3.46
C SER A 48 18.42 9.61 -4.22
N THR A 49 17.52 8.99 -4.97
CA THR A 49 16.25 9.64 -5.30
C THR A 49 15.48 9.63 -3.99
N ASP A 50 15.85 10.54 -3.09
CA ASP A 50 15.01 10.87 -1.96
C ASP A 50 13.66 11.19 -2.58
N SER A 51 12.66 10.36 -2.28
CA SER A 51 11.30 10.70 -2.65
C SER A 51 11.03 12.07 -2.02
N ASP A 52 10.40 12.98 -2.76
CA ASP A 52 10.06 14.28 -2.20
C ASP A 52 9.33 14.09 -0.87
N SER A 53 9.70 14.89 0.14
CA SER A 53 9.00 14.84 1.41
C SER A 53 7.50 15.09 1.19
N ALA A 54 6.67 14.31 1.86
CA ALA A 54 5.22 14.46 1.81
C ALA A 54 4.84 15.89 2.18
N LYS A 55 4.13 16.57 1.28
CA LYS A 55 3.66 17.95 1.50
C LYS A 55 2.32 18.00 2.24
N LYS A 56 1.56 16.91 2.16
CA LYS A 56 0.22 16.76 2.76
C LYS A 56 0.34 16.23 4.19
N ASN A 57 -0.46 16.79 5.10
CA ASN A 57 -0.58 16.28 6.47
C ASN A 57 -1.41 14.99 6.52
N GLU A 58 -2.43 14.90 5.65
CA GLU A 58 -3.41 13.82 5.67
C GLU A 58 -3.52 13.23 4.28
N VAL A 59 -3.62 11.90 4.24
CA VAL A 59 -3.78 11.11 3.01
C VAL A 59 -4.87 10.10 3.28
N PHE A 60 -6.03 10.28 2.66
CA PHE A 60 -7.12 9.33 2.70
C PHE A 60 -7.01 8.41 1.49
N LEU A 61 -6.92 7.11 1.73
CA LEU A 61 -6.93 6.12 0.66
C LEU A 61 -8.38 5.84 0.22
N PRO A 62 -8.58 5.40 -1.04
CA PRO A 62 -9.87 4.98 -1.51
C PRO A 62 -10.49 3.91 -0.61
N ARG A 63 -11.82 3.95 -0.50
CA ARG A 63 -12.58 2.90 0.15
C ARG A 63 -12.42 1.58 -0.60
N ILE A 64 -12.09 0.53 0.13
CA ILE A 64 -12.01 -0.83 -0.41
C ILE A 64 -13.24 -1.58 0.07
N LYS A 65 -14.00 -2.16 -0.85
CA LYS A 65 -15.16 -3.01 -0.56
C LYS A 65 -14.76 -4.46 -0.75
N LEU A 66 -14.94 -5.27 0.29
CA LEU A 66 -14.66 -6.70 0.28
C LEU A 66 -15.96 -7.47 0.28
N ASP A 67 -16.24 -8.15 -0.83
CA ASP A 67 -17.40 -9.03 -1.00
C ASP A 67 -17.09 -10.50 -0.63
N SER A 68 -15.83 -10.82 -0.32
CA SER A 68 -15.40 -12.13 0.17
C SER A 68 -14.16 -11.99 1.07
N PHE A 69 -13.89 -13.02 1.89
CA PHE A 69 -12.64 -13.11 2.68
C PHE A 69 -11.44 -13.61 1.86
N GLY A 70 -11.69 -14.25 0.71
CA GLY A 70 -10.67 -14.74 -0.22
C GLY A 70 -10.32 -13.67 -1.26
N ILE A 71 -9.60 -12.63 -0.84
CA ILE A 71 -9.25 -11.50 -1.70
C ILE A 71 -7.86 -11.62 -2.33
N ASN A 72 -7.78 -11.17 -3.59
CA ASN A 72 -6.52 -10.84 -4.24
C ASN A 72 -6.10 -9.42 -3.82
N PHE A 73 -5.43 -9.35 -2.66
CA PHE A 73 -4.98 -8.09 -2.05
C PHE A 73 -4.17 -7.20 -3.00
N GLU A 74 -3.37 -7.82 -3.85
CA GLU A 74 -2.47 -7.10 -4.74
C GLU A 74 -3.27 -6.16 -5.66
N LYS A 75 -4.33 -6.70 -6.27
CA LYS A 75 -5.16 -5.94 -7.21
C LYS A 75 -6.02 -4.90 -6.52
N GLU A 76 -6.63 -5.25 -5.39
CA GLU A 76 -7.54 -4.35 -4.66
C GLU A 76 -6.79 -3.17 -4.02
N LEU A 77 -5.52 -3.35 -3.65
CA LEU A 77 -4.74 -2.31 -2.97
C LEU A 77 -3.93 -1.43 -3.92
N LYS A 78 -3.73 -1.82 -5.19
CA LYS A 78 -2.89 -1.06 -6.14
C LYS A 78 -3.24 0.42 -6.18
N SER A 79 -4.51 0.75 -6.41
CA SER A 79 -4.98 2.14 -6.48
C SER A 79 -4.73 2.93 -5.19
N SER A 80 -4.83 2.27 -4.04
CA SER A 80 -4.54 2.87 -2.74
C SER A 80 -3.04 3.15 -2.58
N PHE A 81 -2.19 2.22 -3.01
CA PHE A 81 -0.75 2.44 -2.99
C PHE A 81 -0.31 3.49 -4.02
N ASP A 82 -0.89 3.54 -5.21
CA ASP A 82 -0.58 4.59 -6.20
C ASP A 82 -0.85 5.98 -5.63
N ILE A 83 -1.99 6.16 -4.95
CA ILE A 83 -2.31 7.43 -4.25
C ILE A 83 -1.32 7.72 -3.14
N PHE A 84 -0.94 6.72 -2.34
CA PHE A 84 0.07 6.89 -1.29
C PHE A 84 1.41 7.35 -1.86
N TRP A 85 1.89 6.73 -2.95
CA TRP A 85 3.16 7.09 -3.58
C TRP A 85 3.12 8.48 -4.26
N ASN A 86 1.97 8.89 -4.78
CA ASN A 86 1.77 10.23 -5.34
C ASN A 86 2.02 11.35 -4.32
N VAL A 87 1.77 11.09 -3.03
CA VAL A 87 2.08 12.03 -1.94
C VAL A 87 3.56 12.39 -1.89
N PHE A 88 4.42 11.50 -2.37
CA PHE A 88 5.88 11.65 -2.43
C PHE A 88 6.38 11.94 -3.85
N ASN A 89 5.51 12.52 -4.68
CA ASN A 89 5.80 12.91 -6.05
C ASN A 89 6.24 11.74 -6.96
N GLN A 90 5.74 10.54 -6.68
CA GLN A 90 5.93 9.36 -7.52
C GLN A 90 4.62 9.06 -8.25
N PRO A 91 4.64 8.87 -9.59
CA PRO A 91 3.40 8.74 -10.37
C PRO A 91 2.60 7.47 -10.03
N SER A 92 3.27 6.42 -9.60
CA SER A 92 2.68 5.14 -9.23
C SER A 92 3.52 4.43 -8.17
N SER A 93 2.92 3.43 -7.53
CA SER A 93 3.61 2.54 -6.59
C SER A 93 4.61 1.65 -7.32
N ARG A 94 5.86 1.66 -6.85
CA ARG A 94 6.91 0.75 -7.36
C ARG A 94 6.73 -0.71 -6.93
N ASN A 95 5.72 -0.99 -6.11
CA ASN A 95 5.42 -2.33 -5.64
C ASN A 95 4.57 -3.15 -6.62
N TYR A 96 4.05 -2.53 -7.69
CA TYR A 96 3.15 -3.18 -8.64
C TYR A 96 3.63 -3.02 -10.08
N ASP A 97 3.36 -4.01 -10.92
CA ASP A 97 3.52 -3.91 -12.36
C ASP A 97 2.33 -3.18 -13.00
N ASP A 98 2.42 -2.93 -14.31
CA ASP A 98 1.35 -2.27 -15.07
C ASP A 98 0.05 -3.09 -15.11
N ASN A 99 0.13 -4.40 -14.89
CA ASN A 99 -1.02 -5.30 -14.80
C ASN A 99 -1.64 -5.36 -13.39
N GLY A 100 -1.03 -4.65 -12.42
CA GLY A 100 -1.45 -4.62 -11.03
C GLY A 100 -1.08 -5.84 -10.20
N ASN A 101 -0.13 -6.64 -10.67
CA ASN A 101 0.46 -7.71 -9.88
C ASN A 101 1.58 -7.14 -9.02
N PHE A 102 1.77 -7.68 -7.82
CA PHE A 102 2.83 -7.25 -6.93
C PHE A 102 4.20 -7.70 -7.47
N ILE A 103 5.15 -6.76 -7.53
CA ILE A 103 6.53 -7.05 -7.95
C ILE A 103 7.33 -7.42 -6.69
N ASN A 104 7.60 -8.72 -6.50
CA ASN A 104 8.31 -9.23 -5.33
C ASN A 104 9.82 -8.85 -5.29
N ASN A 105 10.31 -8.18 -6.34
CA ASN A 105 11.73 -7.93 -6.58
C ASN A 105 12.35 -6.87 -5.65
N LEU A 106 11.57 -6.17 -4.82
CA LEU A 106 12.11 -5.20 -3.85
C LEU A 106 12.65 -5.87 -2.57
N PHE A 107 12.36 -7.17 -2.37
CA PHE A 107 12.66 -7.87 -1.11
C PHE A 107 13.37 -9.22 -1.27
N GLU A 108 13.65 -9.70 -2.49
CA GLU A 108 14.48 -10.89 -2.69
C GLU A 108 15.95 -10.60 -2.35
N ARG A 109 16.33 -10.99 -1.14
CA ARG A 109 17.66 -11.46 -0.76
C ARG A 109 17.52 -12.70 0.11
#